data_AF-A0A1H3CLK5-F1
#
_entry.id   AF-A0A1H3CLK5-F1
#
_cell.length_a   1.000
_cell.length_b   1.000
_cell.length_c   1.000
_cell.angle_alpha   90.00
_cell.angle_beta   90.00
_cell.angle_gamma   90.00
#
_symmetry.space_group_name_H-M   'P 1'
#
loop_
_entity.id
_entity.type
_entity.pdbx_description
1 polymer ?
#
loop_
_entity_poly.entity_id
_entity_poly.type
_entity_poly.pdbx_seq_one_letter_code
_entity_poly.pdbx_strand_id
1 'polypeptide(L)' 'MTDELSGKRVAVLATDGVEQVEPDRPWQALVDAGAEPRLVNLGAGTITACDHIEAGDTRPST' A
#
# COMPACT_ATOMS: atom_id res chain seq x y z
N MET A 1 -14.41 -4.89 -15.37
CA MET A 1 -13.45 -5.41 -14.39
C MET A 1 -12.64 -6.46 -15.11
N THR A 2 -11.38 -6.16 -15.40
CA THR A 2 -10.49 -7.03 -16.18
C THR A 2 -9.76 -7.92 -15.19
N ASP A 3 -9.92 -9.23 -15.31
CA ASP A 3 -9.34 -10.27 -14.46
C ASP A 3 -7.86 -10.53 -14.81
N GLU A 4 -7.11 -9.46 -15.11
CA GLU A 4 -5.77 -9.52 -15.72
C GLU A 4 -4.76 -10.23 -14.82
N LEU A 5 -4.94 -10.11 -13.49
CA LEU A 5 -4.06 -10.69 -12.48
C LEU A 5 -4.71 -11.88 -11.75
N SER A 6 -5.77 -12.45 -12.31
CA SER A 6 -6.48 -13.59 -11.73
C SER A 6 -5.56 -14.74 -11.33
N GLY A 7 -5.67 -15.18 -10.09
CA GLY A 7 -4.89 -16.27 -9.53
C GLY A 7 -3.39 -15.95 -9.36
N LYS A 8 -2.96 -14.71 -9.59
CA LYS A 8 -1.59 -14.26 -9.29
C LYS A 8 -1.49 -13.85 -7.83
N ARG A 9 -0.40 -14.26 -7.19
CA ARG A 9 -0.01 -13.77 -5.87
C ARG A 9 1.00 -12.65 -6.04
N VAL A 10 0.75 -11.51 -5.41
CA VAL A 10 1.62 -10.33 -5.53
C VAL A 10 2.18 -9.98 -4.16
N ALA A 11 3.50 -10.01 -4.02
CA ALA A 11 4.17 -9.60 -2.80
C ALA A 11 4.21 -8.07 -2.71
N VAL A 12 3.63 -7.52 -1.65
CA VAL A 12 3.70 -6.10 -1.30
C VAL A 12 4.68 -5.97 -0.14
N LEU A 13 5.87 -5.44 -0.42
CA LEU A 13 6.90 -5.24 0.60
C LEU A 13 6.63 -3.93 1.34
N ALA A 14 6.37 -4.00 2.65
CA ALA A 14 6.26 -2.83 3.50
C ALA A 14 6.73 -3.14 4.93
N THR A 15 7.13 -2.09 5.65
CA THR A 15 7.68 -2.15 7.01
C THR A 15 6.95 -1.18 7.92
N ASP A 16 7.25 -1.22 9.21
CA ASP A 16 6.75 -0.23 10.17
C ASP A 16 7.04 1.20 9.71
N GLY A 17 6.06 2.08 9.91
CA GLY A 17 6.16 3.50 9.56
C GLY A 17 5.72 3.85 8.14
N VAL A 18 5.30 2.87 7.33
CA VAL A 18 4.73 3.15 5.99
C VAL A 18 3.48 4.03 6.12
N GLU A 19 3.35 5.06 5.29
CA GLU A 19 2.14 5.88 5.23
C GLU A 19 0.99 5.02 4.73
N GLN A 20 -0.11 4.90 5.48
CA GLN A 20 -1.19 3.93 5.21
C GLN A 20 -1.79 4.08 3.80
N VAL A 21 -1.90 5.31 3.29
CA VAL A 21 -2.46 5.54 1.94
C VAL A 21 -1.59 4.97 0.82
N GLU A 22 -0.28 4.80 1.05
CA GLU A 22 0.67 4.30 0.06
C GLU A 22 0.45 2.84 -0.31
N PRO A 23 0.33 1.87 0.62
CA PRO A 23 0.00 0.49 0.30
C PRO A 23 -1.51 0.29 0.03
N ASP A 24 -2.42 1.06 0.62
CA ASP A 24 -3.87 0.82 0.50
C ASP A 24 -4.37 0.98 -0.95
N ARG A 25 -3.95 2.03 -1.66
CA ARG A 25 -4.34 2.27 -3.05
C ARG A 25 -3.86 1.18 -4.02
N PRO A 26 -2.57 0.80 -4.06
CA PRO A 26 -2.11 -0.29 -4.91
C PRO A 26 -2.65 -1.65 -4.44
N TRP A 27 -2.89 -1.85 -3.14
CA TRP A 27 -3.56 -3.05 -2.66
C TRP A 27 -4.94 -3.21 -3.28
N GLN A 28 -5.77 -2.16 -3.24
CA GLN A 28 -7.09 -2.19 -3.84
C GLN A 28 -7.01 -2.43 -5.35
N ALA A 29 -6.08 -1.78 -6.05
CA ALA A 29 -5.89 -2.00 -7.49
C ALA A 29 -5.53 -3.46 -7.83
N LEU A 30 -4.74 -4.12 -6.98
CA LEU A 30 -4.41 -5.54 -7.14
C LEU A 30 -5.64 -6.44 -6.93
N VAL A 31 -6.44 -6.18 -5.90
CA VAL A 31 -7.69 -6.91 -5.63
C VAL A 31 -8.67 -6.73 -6.78
N ASP A 32 -8.85 -5.50 -7.27
CA ASP A 32 -9.77 -5.17 -8.37
C ASP A 32 -9.36 -5.83 -9.70
N ALA A 33 -8.06 -6.12 -9.86
CA ALA A 33 -7.51 -6.86 -11.00
C ALA A 33 -7.56 -8.40 -10.84
N GLY A 34 -8.13 -8.91 -9.74
CA GLY A 34 -8.26 -10.35 -9.46
C GLY A 34 -7.03 -10.99 -8.81
N ALA A 35 -6.06 -10.20 -8.35
CA ALA A 35 -4.87 -10.71 -7.69
C ALA A 35 -5.11 -11.07 -6.21
N GLU A 36 -4.18 -11.86 -5.66
CA GLU A 36 -4.05 -12.16 -4.23
C GLU A 36 -2.82 -11.42 -3.65
N PRO A 37 -2.94 -10.14 -3.25
CA PRO A 37 -1.85 -9.43 -2.61
C PRO A 37 -1.46 -10.06 -1.26
N ARG A 38 -0.17 -10.04 -0.94
CA ARG A 38 0.43 -10.56 0.29
C ARG A 38 1.44 -9.57 0.84
N LEU A 39 1.20 -9.11 2.05
CA LEU A 39 2.16 -8.28 2.75
C LEU A 39 3.41 -9.09 3.12
N VAL A 40 4.58 -8.59 2.75
CA VAL A 40 5.88 -9.13 3.12
C VAL A 40 6.61 -8.07 3.94
N ASN A 41 7.10 -8.46 5.11
CA ASN A 41 7.92 -7.63 5.99
C ASN A 41 9.31 -8.28 6.15
N LEU A 42 10.31 -7.49 6.53
CA LEU A 42 11.66 -7.95 6.86
C LEU A 42 11.69 -8.80 8.14
N GLY A 43 10.74 -8.57 9.05
CA GLY A 43 10.53 -9.36 10.26
C GLY A 43 9.27 -10.23 10.22
N ALA A 44 9.16 -11.17 11.16
CA ALA A 44 7.92 -11.89 11.40
C ALA A 44 6.94 -11.01 12.20
N GLY A 45 5.65 -11.06 11.88
CA GLY A 45 4.59 -10.40 12.64
C GLY A 45 3.87 -9.30 11.85
N THR A 46 3.37 -8.31 12.58
CA THR A 46 2.55 -7.21 12.07
C THR A 46 3.42 -5.97 11.83
N ILE A 47 3.09 -5.16 10.83
CA ILE A 47 3.64 -3.80 10.67
C ILE A 47 2.61 -2.78 11.15
N THR A 48 3.07 -1.66 11.67
CA THR A 48 2.24 -0.50 11.99
C THR A 48 2.41 0.55 10.91
N ALA A 49 1.33 0.83 10.17
CA ALA A 49 1.30 1.96 9.25
C ALA A 49 1.05 3.26 10.01
N CYS A 50 1.61 4.35 9.50
CA CYS A 50 1.34 5.69 9.97
C CYS A 50 0.13 6.26 9.21
N ASP A 51 -0.82 6.85 9.94
CA ASP A 51 -1.95 7.54 9.34
C ASP A 51 -1.72 9.05 9.46
N HIS A 52 -1.34 9.68 8.35
CA HIS A 52 -1.21 11.12 8.19
C HIS A 52 -0.37 11.80 9.28
N ILE A 53 0.95 11.75 9.15
CA ILE A 53 1.85 12.49 10.04
C ILE A 53 2.20 13.86 9.46
N GLU A 54 1.23 14.73 9.17
CA GLU A 54 1.59 16.09 8.73
C GLU A 54 0.63 17.20 9.15
N ALA A 55 1.21 18.39 9.37
CA ALA A 55 0.64 19.60 8.77
C ALA A 55 1.32 19.78 7.40
N GLY A 56 0.52 19.86 6.32
CA GLY A 56 1.00 19.89 4.93
C GLY A 56 1.56 21.23 4.45
N ASP A 57 1.86 21.32 3.16
CA ASP A 57 2.66 22.40 2.59
C ASP A 57 2.03 23.81 2.60
N THR A 58 2.88 24.82 2.87
CA THR A 58 2.62 26.22 2.54
C THR A 58 3.35 26.60 1.25
N ARG A 59 2.62 27.15 0.27
CA ARG A 59 3.15 27.49 -1.07
C ARG A 59 3.48 28.98 -1.19
N PRO A 60 4.60 29.37 -1.83
CA PRO A 60 4.83 30.76 -2.21
C PRO A 60 3.95 31.17 -3.40
N SER A 61 3.25 32.30 -3.32
CA SER A 61 2.53 32.89 -4.46
C SER A 61 3.43 33.89 -5.18
N THR A 62 3.72 33.65 -6.45
CA THR A 62 4.33 34.64 -7.36
C THR A 62 3.43 34.82 -8.57
#